data_AF-A0A935RSK1-F1
#
_entry.id   AF-A0A935RSK1-F1
#
_cell.length_a   1.000
_cell.length_b   1.000
_cell.length_c   1.000
_cell.angle_alpha   90.00
_cell.angle_beta   90.00
_cell.angle_gamma   90.00
#
_symmetry.space_group_name_H-M   'P 1'
#
loop_
_entity.id
_entity.type
_entity.pdbx_description
1 polymer ?
#
loop_
_entity_poly.entity_id
_entity_poly.type
_entity_poly.pdbx_seq_one_letter_code
_entity_poly.pdbx_strand_id
1 'polypeptide(L)'
;MANYNETNGIIVGPEISRIFAEIILQQIDINVLNKIELSDSYKYGIDFEIRRYVDDFFVFSNDEKLLRLIKETYQKELEKYKLYLNPSKDDVKITPFLSDITVGKWEINNALKEFFKSKLEEAEIEKDGQQIKVKIIQKISSPYKEAQYFIKDFQCIVKRNNLTYDLLSKEIIRYFKKSIVKILKDDKVIKEKEKMYNFLLMYFDILFYSYSLNINANTTFKVSQIIVLVCKYLAQMDDELRHAICSKIFKDADFVLTNNQRKSKLNDTNVETLNLIIALKYLGKEYLLSEKRLLELFELKQTDGFSRLNYFQIITLLYYFENIDLYNGIKANLENEVVKRYSVELDPFTKSEFTLLFFDFICCPFVGIESKRKVMRHSKYAVTNSSNELIDNKIHEIMDKKRWFMDWDVNIDLERVLKKKEWGSSY
;
A
#
# COMPACT_ATOMS: atom_id res chain seq x y z
N MET A 1 20.23 -38.49 -7.01
CA MET A 1 21.02 -37.79 -8.03
C MET A 1 20.71 -36.31 -7.92
N ALA A 2 21.63 -35.50 -7.41
CA ALA A 2 21.35 -34.12 -6.99
C ALA A 2 21.23 -33.11 -8.16
N ASN A 3 21.53 -33.53 -9.40
CA ASN A 3 21.57 -32.64 -10.57
C ASN A 3 20.50 -32.96 -11.64
N TYR A 4 19.40 -33.65 -11.30
CA TYR A 4 18.30 -33.98 -12.25
C TYR A 4 18.74 -34.50 -13.64
N ASN A 5 19.83 -35.28 -13.72
CA ASN A 5 20.45 -35.75 -14.98
C ASN A 5 20.98 -34.65 -15.94
N GLU A 6 21.15 -33.41 -15.49
CA GLU A 6 21.91 -32.41 -16.23
C GLU A 6 23.40 -32.78 -16.24
N THR A 7 23.99 -32.81 -17.44
CA THR A 7 25.41 -33.16 -17.67
C THR A 7 26.34 -31.96 -17.64
N ASN A 8 25.80 -30.73 -17.67
CA ASN A 8 26.54 -29.48 -17.57
C ASN A 8 25.87 -28.59 -16.52
N GLY A 9 26.65 -28.06 -15.58
CA GLY A 9 26.15 -27.13 -14.56
C GLY A 9 26.65 -27.49 -13.17
N ILE A 10 26.94 -26.46 -12.38
CA ILE A 10 27.25 -26.61 -10.96
C ILE A 10 25.91 -26.63 -10.22
N ILE A 11 25.72 -27.62 -9.32
CA ILE A 11 24.45 -27.81 -8.59
C ILE A 11 24.08 -26.54 -7.82
N VAL A 12 22.85 -26.04 -7.97
CA VAL A 12 22.34 -24.88 -7.24
C VAL A 12 21.93 -25.27 -5.82
N GLY A 13 22.35 -24.50 -4.81
CA GLY A 13 21.98 -24.69 -3.40
C GLY A 13 23.14 -25.02 -2.46
N PRO A 14 24.03 -25.99 -2.78
CA PRO A 14 25.20 -26.27 -1.95
C PRO A 14 26.19 -25.10 -1.92
N GLU A 15 26.72 -24.73 -0.76
CA GLU A 15 27.75 -23.68 -0.64
C GLU A 15 29.04 -24.02 -1.38
N ILE A 16 29.39 -25.30 -1.46
CA ILE A 16 30.57 -25.76 -2.20
C ILE A 16 30.48 -25.40 -3.69
N SER A 17 29.28 -25.40 -4.26
CA SER A 17 29.02 -24.99 -5.65
C SER A 17 29.38 -23.53 -5.88
N ARG A 18 29.12 -22.67 -4.89
CA ARG A 18 29.48 -21.25 -4.95
C ARG A 18 31.00 -21.06 -4.99
N ILE A 19 31.74 -21.84 -4.21
CA ILE A 19 33.21 -21.82 -4.21
C ILE A 19 33.75 -22.23 -5.58
N PHE A 20 33.21 -23.30 -6.18
CA PHE A 20 33.62 -23.73 -7.53
C PHE A 20 33.34 -22.67 -8.60
N ALA A 21 32.14 -22.08 -8.60
CA ALA A 21 31.79 -21.00 -9.52
C ALA A 21 32.74 -19.80 -9.38
N GLU A 22 33.06 -19.43 -8.13
CA GLU A 22 33.96 -18.32 -7.83
C GLU A 22 35.40 -18.59 -8.31
N ILE A 23 35.93 -19.81 -8.16
CA ILE A 23 37.27 -20.17 -8.67
C ILE A 23 37.35 -20.01 -10.20
N ILE A 24 36.32 -20.46 -10.93
CA ILE A 24 36.26 -20.34 -12.39
C ILE A 24 36.22 -18.86 -12.80
N LEU A 25 35.34 -18.08 -12.17
CA LEU A 25 35.16 -16.66 -12.49
C LEU A 25 36.41 -15.83 -12.13
N GLN A 26 37.10 -16.14 -11.02
CA GLN A 26 38.37 -15.50 -10.67
C GLN A 26 39.47 -15.79 -11.69
N GLN A 27 39.55 -17.02 -12.20
CA GLN A 27 40.50 -17.34 -13.25
C GLN A 27 40.22 -16.57 -14.53
N ILE A 28 38.94 -16.38 -14.88
CA ILE A 28 38.51 -15.54 -16.00
C ILE A 28 38.92 -14.09 -15.76
N ASP A 29 38.66 -13.54 -14.57
CA ASP A 29 39.04 -12.16 -14.20
C ASP A 29 40.55 -11.94 -14.38
N ILE A 30 41.38 -12.86 -13.86
CA ILE A 30 42.85 -12.80 -13.99
C ILE A 30 43.27 -12.85 -15.47
N ASN A 31 42.66 -13.72 -16.28
CA ASN A 31 42.98 -13.82 -17.70
C ASN A 31 42.63 -12.54 -18.46
N VAL A 32 41.48 -11.93 -18.16
CA VAL A 32 41.03 -10.70 -18.78
C VAL A 32 41.98 -9.55 -18.42
N LEU A 33 42.30 -9.39 -17.13
CA LEU A 33 43.25 -8.39 -16.65
C LEU A 33 44.61 -8.51 -17.35
N ASN A 34 45.20 -9.70 -17.34
CA ASN A 34 46.49 -9.94 -17.98
C ASN A 34 46.47 -9.61 -19.48
N LYS A 35 45.38 -9.94 -20.18
CA LYS A 35 45.26 -9.62 -21.61
C LYS A 35 45.25 -8.13 -21.87
N ILE A 36 44.42 -7.39 -21.15
CA ILE A 36 44.27 -5.94 -21.33
C ILE A 36 45.59 -5.20 -21.01
N GLU A 37 46.26 -5.60 -19.93
CA GLU A 37 47.53 -4.98 -19.53
C GLU A 37 48.67 -5.28 -20.51
N LEU A 38 48.70 -6.48 -21.10
CA LEU A 38 49.74 -6.91 -22.04
C LEU A 38 49.54 -6.37 -23.46
N SER A 39 48.30 -6.30 -23.96
CA SER A 39 48.05 -5.96 -25.37
C SER A 39 48.02 -4.47 -25.65
N ASP A 40 47.49 -3.66 -24.73
CA ASP A 40 47.06 -2.30 -25.07
C ASP A 40 47.64 -1.21 -24.14
N SER A 41 48.59 -1.58 -23.26
CA SER A 41 49.25 -0.67 -22.30
C SER A 41 48.34 0.04 -21.29
N TYR A 42 47.08 -0.39 -21.17
CA TYR A 42 46.16 0.11 -20.14
C TYR A 42 46.49 -0.51 -18.78
N LYS A 43 46.41 0.28 -17.72
CA LYS A 43 46.74 -0.13 -16.35
C LYS A 43 45.49 -0.23 -15.48
N TYR A 44 45.32 -1.38 -14.82
CA TYR A 44 44.25 -1.57 -13.85
C TYR A 44 44.39 -0.57 -12.67
N GLY A 45 43.28 0.04 -12.27
CA GLY A 45 43.25 1.05 -11.21
C GLY A 45 43.68 2.45 -11.65
N ILE A 46 44.06 2.64 -12.92
CA ILE A 46 44.36 3.95 -13.51
C ILE A 46 43.42 4.22 -14.69
N ASP A 47 43.47 3.37 -15.72
CA ASP A 47 42.70 3.57 -16.95
C ASP A 47 41.30 2.95 -16.87
N PHE A 48 41.20 1.84 -16.14
CA PHE A 48 39.95 1.15 -15.91
C PHE A 48 39.93 0.45 -14.55
N GLU A 49 38.72 0.14 -14.09
CA GLU A 49 38.48 -0.63 -12.88
C GLU A 49 37.36 -1.63 -13.11
N ILE A 50 37.51 -2.84 -12.57
CA ILE A 50 36.51 -3.91 -12.66
C ILE A 50 36.14 -4.33 -11.24
N ARG A 51 34.83 -4.37 -10.96
CA ARG A 51 34.24 -4.86 -9.73
C ARG A 51 33.25 -5.97 -10.08
N ARG A 52 33.42 -7.16 -9.50
CA ARG A 52 32.50 -8.29 -9.69
C ARG A 52 31.84 -8.67 -8.37
N TYR A 53 30.54 -8.94 -8.40
CA TYR A 53 29.80 -9.55 -7.30
C TYR A 53 29.04 -10.77 -7.83
N VAL A 54 29.55 -11.97 -7.52
CA VAL A 54 29.02 -13.23 -8.07
C VAL A 54 29.05 -13.19 -9.62
N ASP A 55 27.89 -13.14 -10.27
CA ASP A 55 27.71 -13.10 -11.73
C ASP A 55 27.54 -11.68 -12.29
N ASP A 56 27.44 -10.66 -11.42
CA ASP A 56 27.31 -9.26 -11.84
C ASP A 56 28.69 -8.60 -11.99
N PHE A 57 28.95 -8.05 -13.20
CA PHE A 57 30.18 -7.34 -13.55
C PHE A 57 29.92 -5.84 -13.69
N PHE A 58 30.74 -5.02 -13.03
CA PHE A 58 30.74 -3.56 -13.16
C PHE A 58 32.12 -3.11 -13.65
N VAL A 59 32.16 -2.55 -14.86
CA VAL A 59 33.40 -2.05 -15.47
C VAL A 59 33.32 -0.53 -15.58
N PHE A 60 34.36 0.14 -15.10
CA PHE A 60 34.50 1.59 -15.07
C PHE A 60 35.71 1.99 -15.92
N SER A 61 35.53 2.98 -16.77
CA SER A 61 36.59 3.57 -17.61
C SER A 61 36.12 4.94 -18.08
N ASN A 62 37.08 5.84 -18.32
CA ASN A 62 36.81 7.14 -18.96
C ASN A 62 36.79 7.05 -20.50
N ASP A 63 37.21 5.92 -21.07
CA ASP A 63 37.20 5.64 -22.51
C ASP A 63 36.19 4.54 -22.85
N GLU A 64 35.21 4.88 -23.71
CA GLU A 64 34.19 3.96 -24.20
C GLU A 64 34.78 2.83 -25.06
N LYS A 65 35.88 3.09 -25.78
CA LYS A 65 36.56 2.06 -26.58
C LYS A 65 37.15 0.99 -25.67
N LEU A 66 37.74 1.40 -24.55
CA LEU A 66 38.27 0.49 -23.54
C LEU A 66 37.15 -0.35 -22.90
N LEU A 67 35.98 0.23 -22.61
CA LEU A 67 34.83 -0.55 -22.13
C LEU A 67 34.40 -1.65 -23.11
N ARG A 68 34.34 -1.33 -24.41
CA ARG A 68 34.01 -2.31 -25.46
C ARG A 68 35.06 -3.42 -25.54
N LEU A 69 36.34 -3.05 -25.51
CA LEU A 69 37.47 -3.99 -25.53
C LEU A 69 37.43 -4.94 -24.32
N ILE A 70 37.24 -4.41 -23.11
CA ILE A 70 37.14 -5.21 -21.87
C ILE A 70 35.97 -6.20 -21.99
N LYS A 71 34.81 -5.73 -22.46
CA LYS A 71 33.63 -6.57 -22.65
C LYS A 71 33.85 -7.69 -23.67
N GLU A 72 34.44 -7.39 -24.83
CA GLU A 72 34.78 -8.41 -25.84
C GLU A 72 35.79 -9.43 -25.30
N THR A 73 36.73 -8.97 -24.47
CA THR A 73 37.72 -9.84 -23.84
C THR A 73 37.05 -10.78 -22.82
N TYR A 74 36.13 -10.25 -22.00
CA TYR A 74 35.30 -11.06 -21.12
C TYR A 74 34.47 -12.09 -21.87
N GLN A 75 33.80 -11.72 -22.97
CA GLN A 75 33.03 -12.65 -23.79
C GLN A 75 33.89 -13.83 -24.27
N LYS A 76 35.07 -13.53 -24.83
CA LYS A 76 36.00 -14.56 -25.33
C LYS A 76 36.52 -15.47 -24.22
N GLU A 77 36.79 -14.96 -23.02
CA GLU A 77 37.25 -15.79 -21.90
C GLU A 77 36.13 -16.61 -21.27
N LEU A 78 34.92 -16.06 -21.13
CA LEU A 78 33.73 -16.77 -20.63
C LEU A 78 33.36 -17.94 -21.55
N GLU A 79 33.43 -17.75 -22.86
CA GLU A 79 33.12 -18.78 -23.86
C GLU A 79 33.97 -20.06 -23.70
N LYS A 80 35.22 -19.94 -23.24
CA LYS A 80 36.10 -21.10 -22.96
C LYS A 80 35.54 -22.04 -21.89
N TYR A 81 34.73 -21.49 -20.99
CA TYR A 81 34.04 -22.21 -19.93
C TYR A 81 32.56 -22.47 -20.27
N LYS A 82 32.14 -22.20 -21.51
CA LYS A 82 30.74 -22.27 -21.98
C LYS A 82 29.80 -21.34 -21.20
N LEU A 83 30.33 -20.21 -20.70
CA LEU A 83 29.56 -19.16 -20.06
C LEU A 83 29.33 -18.03 -21.07
N TYR A 84 28.18 -17.35 -20.95
CA TYR A 84 27.78 -16.28 -21.87
C TYR A 84 27.22 -15.10 -21.10
N LEU A 85 27.52 -13.88 -21.56
CA LEU A 85 26.88 -12.67 -21.04
C LEU A 85 25.43 -12.62 -21.50
N ASN A 86 24.52 -12.20 -20.61
CA ASN A 86 23.12 -12.00 -20.95
C ASN A 86 22.92 -10.62 -21.60
N PRO A 87 22.58 -10.53 -22.90
CA PRO A 87 22.41 -9.24 -23.59
C PRO A 87 21.26 -8.40 -23.03
N SER A 88 20.26 -9.03 -22.41
CA SER A 88 19.12 -8.30 -21.81
C SER A 88 19.47 -7.59 -20.50
N LYS A 89 20.63 -7.90 -19.89
CA LYS A 89 21.12 -7.27 -18.66
C LYS A 89 22.28 -6.29 -18.91
N ASP A 90 22.68 -6.14 -20.17
CA ASP A 90 23.79 -5.27 -20.58
C ASP A 90 23.33 -3.81 -20.56
N ASP A 91 23.98 -2.98 -19.76
CA ASP A 91 23.62 -1.57 -19.56
C ASP A 91 24.89 -0.72 -19.45
N VAL A 92 24.97 0.35 -20.25
CA VAL A 92 26.10 1.29 -20.27
C VAL A 92 25.62 2.61 -19.67
N LYS A 93 26.22 2.99 -18.54
CA LYS A 93 25.91 4.24 -17.84
C LYS A 93 27.05 5.22 -17.97
N ILE A 94 26.68 6.47 -18.28
CA ILE A 94 27.62 7.59 -18.39
C ILE A 94 27.35 8.54 -17.22
N THR A 95 28.39 9.15 -16.67
CA THR A 95 28.23 10.17 -15.63
C THR A 95 27.50 11.41 -16.16
N PRO A 96 26.64 12.06 -15.37
CA PRO A 96 26.31 11.73 -13.97
C PRO A 96 25.39 10.50 -13.86
N PHE A 97 25.63 9.64 -12.85
CA PHE A 97 24.86 8.40 -12.61
C PHE A 97 23.46 8.65 -12.01
N LEU A 98 22.71 9.58 -12.59
CA LEU A 98 21.33 9.85 -12.22
C LEU A 98 20.41 8.87 -12.94
N SER A 99 19.71 8.03 -12.16
CA SER A 99 18.64 7.21 -12.74
C SER A 99 17.46 8.06 -13.15
N ASP A 100 16.73 7.65 -14.19
CA ASP A 100 15.46 8.28 -14.60
C ASP A 100 14.46 8.37 -13.44
N ILE A 101 14.46 7.37 -12.55
CA ILE A 101 13.64 7.37 -11.33
C ILE A 101 14.04 8.53 -10.42
N THR A 102 15.34 8.76 -10.22
CA THR A 102 15.84 9.87 -9.40
C THR A 102 15.42 11.21 -10.00
N VAL A 103 15.58 11.38 -11.31
CA VAL A 103 15.20 12.60 -12.03
C VAL A 103 13.69 12.84 -11.93
N GLY A 104 12.87 11.83 -12.24
CA GLY A 104 11.41 11.93 -12.15
C GLY A 104 10.92 12.20 -10.73
N LYS A 105 11.54 11.61 -9.71
CA LYS A 105 11.24 11.92 -8.29
C LYS A 105 11.62 13.35 -7.93
N TRP A 106 12.72 13.86 -8.44
CA TRP A 106 13.12 15.24 -8.21
C TRP A 106 12.14 16.22 -8.88
N GLU A 107 11.81 15.99 -10.15
CA GLU A 107 10.86 16.82 -10.91
C GLU A 107 9.47 16.84 -10.24
N ILE A 108 8.91 15.68 -9.87
CA ILE A 108 7.58 15.64 -9.24
C ILE A 108 7.58 16.33 -7.87
N ASN A 109 8.65 16.21 -7.08
CA ASN A 109 8.74 16.89 -5.80
C ASN A 109 8.81 18.41 -5.97
N ASN A 110 9.48 18.90 -7.00
CA ASN A 110 9.51 20.33 -7.30
C ASN A 110 8.16 20.82 -7.83
N ALA A 111 7.52 20.08 -8.74
CA ALA A 111 6.17 20.38 -9.20
C ALA A 111 5.17 20.45 -8.04
N LEU A 112 5.24 19.51 -7.08
CA LEU A 112 4.42 19.51 -5.87
C LEU A 112 4.70 20.72 -4.96
N LYS A 113 5.97 21.07 -4.76
CA LYS A 113 6.35 22.25 -3.96
C LYS A 113 5.78 23.53 -4.57
N GLU A 114 6.02 23.75 -5.85
CA GLU A 114 5.52 24.94 -6.56
C GLU A 114 3.99 24.95 -6.61
N PHE A 115 3.36 23.80 -6.86
CA PHE A 115 1.91 23.68 -6.86
C PHE A 115 1.30 24.08 -5.50
N PHE A 116 1.74 23.49 -4.39
CA PHE A 116 1.19 23.85 -3.07
C PHE A 116 1.59 25.26 -2.62
N LYS A 117 2.78 25.74 -2.98
CA LYS A 117 3.20 27.12 -2.73
C LYS A 117 2.29 28.10 -3.47
N SER A 118 1.92 27.80 -4.72
CA SER A 118 0.97 28.62 -5.48
C SER A 118 -0.43 28.68 -4.86
N LYS A 119 -0.79 27.76 -3.96
CA LYS A 119 -2.10 27.76 -3.28
C LYS A 119 -2.09 28.43 -1.91
N LEU A 120 -0.93 28.90 -1.45
CA LEU A 120 -0.76 29.54 -0.15
C LEU A 120 -0.09 30.90 -0.35
N GLU A 121 -0.83 31.97 -0.09
CA GLU A 121 -0.32 33.33 -0.08
C GLU A 121 0.22 33.70 1.29
N GLU A 122 1.37 34.37 1.35
CA GLU A 122 1.90 34.89 2.61
C GLU A 122 1.32 36.29 2.85
N ALA A 123 0.75 36.50 4.03
CA ALA A 123 0.21 37.79 4.45
C ALA A 123 0.73 38.14 5.85
N GLU A 124 0.73 39.43 6.18
CA GLU A 124 1.05 39.91 7.52
C GLU A 124 -0.23 40.44 8.16
N ILE A 125 -0.55 39.91 9.34
CA ILE A 125 -1.71 40.36 10.13
C ILE A 125 -1.20 40.91 11.44
N GLU A 126 -1.78 42.03 11.85
CA GLU A 126 -1.53 42.60 13.16
C GLU A 126 -2.39 41.89 14.22
N LYS A 127 -1.74 41.31 15.22
CA LYS A 127 -2.41 40.70 16.38
C LYS A 127 -1.68 41.16 17.63
N ASP A 128 -2.44 41.75 18.56
CA ASP A 128 -1.91 42.30 19.83
C ASP A 128 -0.74 43.29 19.63
N GLY A 129 -0.81 44.12 18.57
CA GLY A 129 0.22 45.13 18.24
C GLY A 129 1.52 44.58 17.64
N GLN A 130 1.57 43.28 17.30
CA GLN A 130 2.69 42.65 16.59
C GLN A 130 2.27 42.16 15.21
N GLN A 131 3.13 42.37 14.21
CA GLN A 131 2.94 41.82 12.86
C GLN A 131 3.33 40.34 12.85
N ILE A 132 2.35 39.48 12.57
CA ILE A 132 2.53 38.03 12.47
C ILE A 132 2.38 37.63 11.00
N LYS A 133 3.40 36.93 10.48
CA LYS A 133 3.34 36.28 9.16
C LYS A 133 2.42 35.07 9.22
N VAL A 134 1.38 35.10 8.39
CA VAL A 134 0.37 34.04 8.22
C VAL A 134 0.34 33.57 6.78
N LYS A 135 -0.27 32.41 6.55
CA LYS A 135 -0.52 31.88 5.21
C LYS A 135 -2.01 31.80 4.95
N ILE A 136 -2.47 32.34 3.85
CA ILE A 136 -3.88 32.34 3.44
C ILE A 136 -4.03 31.40 2.25
N ILE A 137 -5.04 30.52 2.29
CA ILE A 137 -5.38 29.70 1.13
C ILE A 137 -5.84 30.63 0.00
N GLN A 138 -5.23 30.51 -1.18
CA GLN A 138 -5.60 31.33 -2.33
C GLN A 138 -6.98 30.99 -2.87
N LYS A 139 -7.61 31.98 -3.53
CA LYS A 139 -8.90 31.76 -4.20
C LYS A 139 -8.69 30.82 -5.39
N ILE A 140 -9.40 29.69 -5.37
CA ILE A 140 -9.41 28.71 -6.46
C ILE A 140 -10.74 28.84 -7.19
N SER A 141 -10.74 29.49 -8.36
CA SER A 141 -11.96 29.74 -9.13
C SER A 141 -12.52 28.48 -9.79
N SER A 142 -11.67 27.52 -10.15
CA SER A 142 -12.10 26.25 -10.76
C SER A 142 -11.27 25.08 -10.23
N PRO A 143 -11.74 24.42 -9.15
CA PRO A 143 -11.02 23.30 -8.52
C PRO A 143 -10.65 22.20 -9.52
N TYR A 144 -11.61 21.81 -10.37
CA TYR A 144 -11.41 20.77 -11.37
C TYR A 144 -10.33 21.13 -12.39
N LYS A 145 -10.34 22.36 -12.94
CA LYS A 145 -9.33 22.77 -13.93
C LYS A 145 -7.94 22.78 -13.31
N GLU A 146 -7.79 23.32 -12.11
CA GLU A 146 -6.53 23.30 -11.37
C GLU A 146 -6.02 21.88 -11.12
N ALA A 147 -6.90 20.95 -10.74
CA ALA A 147 -6.56 19.55 -10.58
C ALA A 147 -6.09 18.93 -11.91
N GLN A 148 -6.81 19.18 -13.01
CA GLN A 148 -6.44 18.65 -14.33
C GLN A 148 -5.11 19.22 -14.85
N TYR A 149 -4.80 20.48 -14.57
CA TYR A 149 -3.49 21.05 -14.91
C TYR A 149 -2.37 20.31 -14.21
N PHE A 150 -2.47 20.13 -12.89
CA PHE A 150 -1.45 19.37 -12.14
C PHE A 150 -1.37 17.91 -12.61
N ILE A 151 -2.51 17.26 -12.87
CA ILE A 151 -2.55 15.88 -13.38
C ILE A 151 -1.82 15.79 -14.73
N LYS A 152 -2.04 16.76 -15.62
CA LYS A 152 -1.35 16.81 -16.92
C LYS A 152 0.16 17.02 -16.77
N ASP A 153 0.58 17.88 -15.86
CA ASP A 153 2.01 18.05 -15.55
C ASP A 153 2.63 16.77 -15.00
N PHE A 154 1.90 16.08 -14.12
CA PHE A 154 2.31 14.77 -13.62
C PHE A 154 2.46 13.74 -14.76
N GLN A 155 1.49 13.66 -15.67
CA GLN A 155 1.56 12.79 -16.86
C GLN A 155 2.77 13.13 -17.75
N CYS A 156 3.05 14.41 -17.95
CA CYS A 156 4.20 14.88 -18.71
C CYS A 156 5.53 14.45 -18.07
N ILE A 157 5.66 14.55 -16.74
CA ILE A 157 6.85 14.11 -15.99
C ILE A 157 7.06 12.60 -16.14
N VAL A 158 5.99 11.81 -15.98
CA VAL A 158 6.04 10.35 -16.15
C VAL A 158 6.51 9.99 -17.56
N LYS A 159 5.90 10.60 -18.59
CA LYS A 159 6.22 10.33 -19.99
C LYS A 159 7.65 10.76 -20.36
N ARG A 160 8.10 11.93 -19.90
CA ARG A 160 9.43 12.49 -20.24
C ARG A 160 10.56 11.63 -19.69
N ASN A 161 10.40 11.10 -18.48
CA ASN A 161 11.41 10.27 -17.81
C ASN A 161 11.24 8.77 -18.15
N ASN A 162 10.34 8.40 -19.07
CA ASN A 162 10.04 7.01 -19.42
C ASN A 162 9.72 6.12 -18.20
N LEU A 163 8.98 6.68 -17.24
CA LEU A 163 8.63 6.00 -15.99
C LEU A 163 7.20 5.43 -16.04
N THR A 164 6.90 4.56 -15.09
CA THR A 164 5.55 4.10 -14.80
C THR A 164 4.90 4.92 -13.68
N TYR A 165 3.57 5.06 -13.73
CA TYR A 165 2.82 5.89 -12.77
C TYR A 165 2.96 5.40 -11.31
N ASP A 166 3.16 4.11 -11.09
CA ASP A 166 3.26 3.52 -9.76
C ASP A 166 4.47 4.03 -8.97
N LEU A 167 5.56 4.35 -9.64
CA LEU A 167 6.77 4.87 -8.99
C LEU A 167 6.58 6.26 -8.39
N LEU A 168 5.86 7.14 -9.10
CA LEU A 168 5.73 8.55 -8.73
C LEU A 168 4.44 8.87 -7.95
N SER A 169 3.36 8.13 -8.20
CA SER A 169 2.08 8.29 -7.46
C SER A 169 2.23 8.16 -5.94
N LYS A 170 3.10 7.24 -5.48
CA LYS A 170 3.45 7.09 -4.05
C LYS A 170 4.02 8.37 -3.44
N GLU A 171 4.85 9.09 -4.20
CA GLU A 171 5.44 10.35 -3.75
C GLU A 171 4.39 11.46 -3.65
N ILE A 172 3.46 11.52 -4.61
CA ILE A 172 2.34 12.46 -4.58
C ILE A 172 1.48 12.24 -3.33
N ILE A 173 1.03 11.01 -3.07
CA ILE A 173 0.18 10.70 -1.91
C ILE A 173 0.91 11.02 -0.60
N ARG A 174 2.21 10.70 -0.51
CA ARG A 174 3.04 11.02 0.65
C ARG A 174 3.14 12.53 0.88
N TYR A 175 3.37 13.30 -0.18
CA TYR A 175 3.44 14.76 -0.10
C TYR A 175 2.09 15.35 0.28
N PHE A 176 1.00 14.90 -0.35
CA PHE A 176 -0.37 15.31 -0.05
C PHE A 176 -0.71 15.11 1.43
N LYS A 177 -0.43 13.92 1.98
CA LYS A 177 -0.59 13.64 3.42
C LYS A 177 0.19 14.62 4.30
N LYS A 178 1.46 14.88 3.97
CA LYS A 178 2.29 15.83 4.73
C LYS A 178 1.72 17.25 4.64
N SER A 179 1.31 17.68 3.46
CA SER A 179 0.78 19.01 3.19
C SER A 179 -0.55 19.26 3.88
N ILE A 180 -1.50 18.31 3.81
CA ILE A 180 -2.81 18.48 4.46
C ILE A 180 -2.67 18.49 5.99
N VAL A 181 -1.78 17.66 6.57
CA VAL A 181 -1.50 17.70 8.01
C VAL A 181 -0.96 19.06 8.40
N LYS A 182 -0.02 19.61 7.62
CA LYS A 182 0.53 20.95 7.88
C LYS A 182 -0.56 22.03 7.78
N ILE A 183 -1.35 22.02 6.70
CA ILE A 183 -2.41 23.01 6.48
C ILE A 183 -3.44 22.94 7.62
N LEU A 184 -3.92 21.76 7.99
CA LEU A 184 -4.98 21.61 8.98
C LEU A 184 -4.52 21.92 10.42
N LYS A 185 -3.28 21.59 10.79
CA LYS A 185 -2.77 21.75 12.16
C LYS A 185 -2.01 23.04 12.44
N ASP A 186 -1.60 23.77 11.40
CA ASP A 186 -0.90 25.05 11.57
C ASP A 186 -1.93 26.16 11.81
N ASP A 187 -1.89 26.76 13.00
CA ASP A 187 -2.76 27.87 13.41
C ASP A 187 -2.42 29.17 12.66
N LYS A 188 -1.24 29.25 12.04
CA LYS A 188 -0.85 30.38 11.18
C LYS A 188 -1.45 30.27 9.78
N VAL A 189 -2.16 29.19 9.46
CA VAL A 189 -2.84 29.02 8.17
C VAL A 189 -4.30 29.43 8.32
N ILE A 190 -4.69 30.50 7.63
CA ILE A 190 -6.05 31.02 7.62
C ILE A 190 -6.87 30.26 6.59
N LYS A 191 -7.96 29.65 7.07
CA LYS A 191 -8.81 28.71 6.35
C LYS A 191 -10.20 29.32 6.15
N GLU A 192 -10.28 30.30 5.26
CA GLU A 192 -11.58 30.86 4.87
C GLU A 192 -12.46 29.76 4.25
N LYS A 193 -13.73 29.67 4.68
CA LYS A 193 -14.63 28.54 4.38
C LYS A 193 -14.68 28.18 2.90
N GLU A 194 -15.00 29.14 2.03
CA GLU A 194 -15.15 28.91 0.59
C GLU A 194 -13.83 28.53 -0.09
N LYS A 195 -12.73 29.18 0.30
CA LYS A 195 -11.39 28.88 -0.26
C LYS A 195 -10.91 27.50 0.17
N MET A 196 -11.14 27.12 1.42
CA MET A 196 -10.81 25.79 1.94
C MET A 196 -11.64 24.71 1.25
N TYR A 197 -12.93 24.96 1.03
CA TYR A 197 -13.80 24.06 0.28
C TYR A 197 -13.28 23.79 -1.14
N ASN A 198 -13.03 24.85 -1.92
CA ASN A 198 -12.49 24.74 -3.27
C ASN A 198 -11.11 24.07 -3.31
N PHE A 199 -10.27 24.34 -2.31
CA PHE A 199 -8.99 23.66 -2.14
C PHE A 199 -9.15 22.16 -1.90
N LEU A 200 -10.07 21.74 -1.02
CA LEU A 200 -10.32 20.32 -0.74
C LEU A 200 -10.88 19.58 -1.95
N LEU A 201 -11.77 20.19 -2.74
CA LEU A 201 -12.28 19.59 -3.98
C LEU A 201 -11.13 19.26 -4.94
N MET A 202 -10.29 20.25 -5.26
CA MET A 202 -9.11 20.10 -6.11
C MET A 202 -8.13 19.07 -5.53
N TYR A 203 -7.90 19.12 -4.22
CA TYR A 203 -7.00 18.22 -3.52
C TYR A 203 -7.45 16.75 -3.65
N PHE A 204 -8.74 16.46 -3.47
CA PHE A 204 -9.24 15.09 -3.60
C PHE A 204 -9.28 14.60 -5.04
N ASP A 205 -9.52 15.47 -6.03
CA ASP A 205 -9.38 15.11 -7.46
C ASP A 205 -7.99 14.55 -7.76
N ILE A 206 -6.93 15.27 -7.35
CA ILE A 206 -5.55 14.84 -7.59
C ILE A 206 -5.20 13.60 -6.74
N LEU A 207 -5.64 13.56 -5.48
CA LEU A 207 -5.37 12.46 -4.56
C LEU A 207 -5.94 11.14 -5.09
N PHE A 208 -7.23 11.11 -5.43
CA PHE A 208 -7.89 9.90 -5.91
C PHE A 208 -7.42 9.50 -7.31
N TYR A 209 -7.10 10.47 -8.19
CA TYR A 209 -6.43 10.17 -9.45
C TYR A 209 -5.10 9.44 -9.20
N SER A 210 -4.23 10.00 -8.37
CA SER A 210 -2.92 9.42 -8.05
C SER A 210 -3.03 8.07 -7.36
N TYR A 211 -4.02 7.90 -6.47
CA TYR A 211 -4.29 6.65 -5.79
C TYR A 211 -4.82 5.57 -6.74
N SER A 212 -5.71 5.91 -7.67
CA SER A 212 -6.27 4.97 -8.66
C SER A 212 -5.21 4.34 -9.57
N LEU A 213 -4.10 5.05 -9.79
CA LEU A 213 -2.96 4.59 -10.57
C LEU A 213 -2.06 3.61 -9.82
N ASN A 214 -2.09 3.63 -8.48
CA ASN A 214 -1.27 2.75 -7.64
C ASN A 214 -1.95 2.40 -6.32
N ILE A 215 -2.85 1.43 -6.41
CA ILE A 215 -3.57 0.89 -5.27
C ILE A 215 -2.69 -0.18 -4.61
N ASN A 216 -2.22 0.09 -3.41
CA ASN A 216 -1.51 -0.85 -2.56
C ASN A 216 -1.73 -0.49 -1.09
N ALA A 217 -1.47 -1.43 -0.18
CA ALA A 217 -1.73 -1.25 1.25
C ALA A 217 -1.12 0.04 1.83
N ASN A 218 0.07 0.45 1.37
CA ASN A 218 0.74 1.65 1.85
C ASN A 218 0.06 2.94 1.35
N THR A 219 -0.31 3.00 0.07
CA THR A 219 -1.03 4.17 -0.49
C THR A 219 -2.43 4.27 0.07
N THR A 220 -3.16 3.16 0.18
CA THR A 220 -4.49 3.11 0.79
C THR A 220 -4.44 3.61 2.22
N PHE A 221 -3.47 3.17 3.00
CA PHE A 221 -3.33 3.59 4.39
C PHE A 221 -3.18 5.10 4.54
N LYS A 222 -2.35 5.74 3.70
CA LYS A 222 -2.19 7.20 3.70
C LYS A 222 -3.46 7.92 3.25
N VAL A 223 -4.16 7.39 2.25
CA VAL A 223 -5.45 7.93 1.80
C VAL A 223 -6.49 7.84 2.93
N SER A 224 -6.60 6.69 3.60
CA SER A 224 -7.47 6.51 4.77
C SER A 224 -7.15 7.51 5.88
N GLN A 225 -5.87 7.74 6.19
CA GLN A 225 -5.45 8.76 7.16
C GLN A 225 -5.91 10.17 6.75
N ILE A 226 -5.76 10.53 5.48
CA ILE A 226 -6.18 11.82 4.94
C ILE A 226 -7.70 11.98 5.08
N ILE A 227 -8.48 10.96 4.69
CA ILE A 227 -9.95 10.98 4.80
C ILE A 227 -10.36 11.23 6.25
N VAL A 228 -9.85 10.43 7.19
CA VAL A 228 -10.18 10.56 8.63
C VAL A 228 -9.83 11.95 9.16
N LEU A 229 -8.65 12.46 8.82
CA LEU A 229 -8.20 13.78 9.26
C LEU A 229 -9.10 14.90 8.71
N VAL A 230 -9.46 14.84 7.43
CA VAL A 230 -10.34 15.83 6.81
C VAL A 230 -11.76 15.73 7.39
N CYS A 231 -12.30 14.53 7.59
CA CYS A 231 -13.62 14.34 8.21
C CYS A 231 -13.68 14.96 9.61
N LYS A 232 -12.64 14.78 10.43
CA LYS A 232 -12.56 15.43 11.75
C LYS A 232 -12.56 16.95 11.67
N TYR A 233 -11.86 17.51 10.68
CA TYR A 233 -11.85 18.95 10.44
C TYR A 233 -13.22 19.46 9.96
N LEU A 234 -13.86 18.75 9.04
CA LEU A 234 -15.19 19.09 8.52
C LEU A 234 -16.30 18.98 9.57
N ALA A 235 -16.14 18.14 10.60
CA ALA A 235 -17.09 18.04 11.71
C ALA A 235 -17.23 19.36 12.51
N GLN A 236 -16.29 20.29 12.36
CA GLN A 236 -16.33 21.63 12.97
C GLN A 236 -16.87 22.71 12.01
N MET A 237 -17.20 22.36 10.77
CA MET A 237 -17.64 23.27 9.72
C MET A 237 -19.15 23.21 9.49
N ASP A 238 -19.62 24.01 8.54
CA ASP A 238 -21.00 24.01 8.08
C ASP A 238 -21.40 22.65 7.48
N ASP A 239 -22.65 22.24 7.73
CA ASP A 239 -23.20 20.98 7.23
C ASP A 239 -23.21 20.92 5.70
N GLU A 240 -23.51 22.02 5.00
CA GLU A 240 -23.56 22.02 3.53
C GLU A 240 -22.20 21.70 2.91
N LEU A 241 -21.14 22.34 3.43
CA LEU A 241 -19.76 22.11 3.00
C LEU A 241 -19.30 20.69 3.33
N ARG A 242 -19.65 20.21 4.53
CA ARG A 242 -19.36 18.84 4.97
C ARG A 242 -19.99 17.84 4.01
N HIS A 243 -21.26 17.99 3.67
CA HIS A 243 -21.95 17.08 2.76
C HIS A 243 -21.34 17.06 1.36
N ALA A 244 -21.01 18.23 0.82
CA ALA A 244 -20.43 18.31 -0.52
C ALA A 244 -19.06 17.63 -0.62
N ILE A 245 -18.17 17.85 0.36
CA ILE A 245 -16.86 17.18 0.39
C ILE A 245 -16.99 15.68 0.68
N CYS A 246 -17.82 15.26 1.64
CA CYS A 246 -18.01 13.84 1.94
C CYS A 246 -18.62 13.09 0.74
N SER A 247 -19.59 13.69 0.05
CA SER A 247 -20.18 13.13 -1.19
C SER A 247 -19.13 12.94 -2.28
N LYS A 248 -18.21 13.91 -2.43
CA LYS A 248 -17.10 13.78 -3.37
C LYS A 248 -16.16 12.63 -3.00
N ILE A 249 -15.69 12.59 -1.74
CA ILE A 249 -14.79 11.52 -1.26
C ILE A 249 -15.44 10.15 -1.47
N PHE A 250 -16.72 10.01 -1.16
CA PHE A 250 -17.45 8.77 -1.35
C PHE A 250 -17.49 8.32 -2.81
N LYS A 251 -17.87 9.22 -3.74
CA LYS A 251 -17.93 8.92 -5.18
C LYS A 251 -16.57 8.52 -5.75
N ASP A 252 -15.53 9.28 -5.41
CA ASP A 252 -14.18 9.02 -5.89
C ASP A 252 -13.63 7.70 -5.33
N ALA A 253 -13.89 7.41 -4.05
CA ALA A 253 -13.51 6.15 -3.44
C ALA A 253 -14.27 4.95 -4.02
N ASP A 254 -15.58 5.06 -4.25
CA ASP A 254 -16.39 4.00 -4.85
C ASP A 254 -15.96 3.69 -6.29
N PHE A 255 -15.57 4.71 -7.05
CA PHE A 255 -14.95 4.54 -8.36
C PHE A 255 -13.65 3.73 -8.27
N VAL A 256 -12.77 4.06 -7.31
CA VAL A 256 -11.52 3.33 -7.11
C VAL A 256 -11.77 1.88 -6.66
N LEU A 257 -12.73 1.64 -5.78
CA LEU A 257 -13.14 0.29 -5.37
C LEU A 257 -13.60 -0.54 -6.58
N THR A 258 -14.41 0.05 -7.47
CA THR A 258 -14.84 -0.60 -8.71
C THR A 258 -13.66 -1.00 -9.58
N ASN A 259 -12.69 -0.10 -9.76
CA ASN A 259 -11.54 -0.35 -10.61
C ASN A 259 -10.60 -1.41 -10.00
N ASN A 260 -10.43 -1.39 -8.67
CA ASN A 260 -9.63 -2.38 -7.96
C ASN A 260 -10.23 -3.78 -8.08
N GLN A 261 -11.55 -3.89 -7.90
CA GLN A 261 -12.25 -5.16 -8.02
C GLN A 261 -12.04 -5.80 -9.40
N ARG A 262 -12.11 -5.02 -10.49
CA ARG A 262 -11.88 -5.52 -11.85
C ARG A 262 -10.47 -6.09 -12.07
N LYS A 263 -9.49 -5.68 -11.25
CA LYS A 263 -8.10 -6.14 -11.32
C LYS A 263 -7.79 -7.26 -10.33
N SER A 264 -8.67 -7.50 -9.35
CA SER A 264 -8.49 -8.52 -8.33
C SER A 264 -8.43 -9.90 -8.95
N LYS A 265 -7.52 -10.74 -8.45
CA LYS A 265 -7.50 -12.17 -8.76
C LYS A 265 -8.49 -12.92 -7.84
N LEU A 266 -8.86 -14.13 -8.24
CA LEU A 266 -9.61 -15.06 -7.39
C LEU A 266 -8.80 -15.34 -6.11
N ASN A 267 -9.47 -15.28 -4.95
CA ASN A 267 -8.93 -15.48 -3.60
C ASN A 267 -7.97 -14.40 -3.07
N ASP A 268 -7.90 -13.22 -3.71
CA ASP A 268 -7.20 -12.09 -3.10
C ASP A 268 -7.99 -11.55 -1.89
N THR A 269 -7.28 -11.26 -0.79
CA THR A 269 -7.88 -10.64 0.39
C THR A 269 -8.33 -9.21 0.09
N ASN A 270 -7.68 -8.54 -0.87
CA ASN A 270 -7.92 -7.14 -1.22
C ASN A 270 -7.88 -6.24 0.02
N VAL A 271 -6.77 -6.29 0.74
CA VAL A 271 -6.56 -5.55 2.00
C VAL A 271 -6.77 -4.03 1.80
N GLU A 272 -6.50 -3.53 0.59
CA GLU A 272 -6.74 -2.16 0.15
C GLU A 272 -8.24 -1.82 0.16
N THR A 273 -9.07 -2.73 -0.37
CA THR A 273 -10.53 -2.58 -0.34
C THR A 273 -11.03 -2.54 1.11
N LEU A 274 -10.56 -3.47 1.96
CA LEU A 274 -10.92 -3.52 3.37
C LEU A 274 -10.57 -2.21 4.11
N ASN A 275 -9.33 -1.73 3.96
CA ASN A 275 -8.87 -0.51 4.61
C ASN A 275 -9.61 0.75 4.13
N LEU A 276 -9.98 0.80 2.85
CA LEU A 276 -10.71 1.94 2.30
C LEU A 276 -12.16 1.96 2.81
N ILE A 277 -12.84 0.81 2.87
CA ILE A 277 -14.22 0.71 3.41
C ILE A 277 -14.25 1.16 4.88
N ILE A 278 -13.28 0.74 5.69
CA ILE A 278 -13.14 1.19 7.08
C ILE A 278 -13.03 2.72 7.16
N ALA A 279 -12.25 3.34 6.25
CA ALA A 279 -12.11 4.79 6.22
C ALA A 279 -13.41 5.50 5.78
N LEU A 280 -14.15 4.92 4.84
CA LEU A 280 -15.43 5.49 4.37
C LEU A 280 -16.49 5.55 5.47
N LYS A 281 -16.43 4.65 6.46
CA LYS A 281 -17.31 4.70 7.64
C LYS A 281 -17.21 6.03 8.40
N TYR A 282 -16.05 6.71 8.36
CA TYR A 282 -15.86 8.02 9.01
C TYR A 282 -16.56 9.19 8.29
N LEU A 283 -17.06 9.00 7.06
CA LEU A 283 -17.83 10.02 6.36
C LEU A 283 -19.22 10.24 7.00
N GLY A 284 -19.71 9.26 7.77
CA GLY A 284 -21.01 9.30 8.44
C GLY A 284 -22.02 8.34 7.81
N LYS A 285 -23.18 8.18 8.47
CA LYS A 285 -24.22 7.19 8.11
C LYS A 285 -24.79 7.37 6.70
N GLU A 286 -24.76 8.59 6.16
CA GLU A 286 -25.29 8.93 4.84
C GLU A 286 -24.41 8.42 3.68
N TYR A 287 -23.13 8.16 3.95
CA TYR A 287 -22.14 7.75 2.95
C TYR A 287 -21.71 6.29 3.14
N LEU A 288 -22.61 5.48 3.68
CA LEU A 288 -22.42 4.05 3.79
C LEU A 288 -22.68 3.36 2.44
N LEU A 289 -21.92 2.31 2.15
CA LEU A 289 -22.10 1.51 0.95
C LEU A 289 -23.43 0.75 1.03
N SER A 290 -24.22 0.75 -0.04
CA SER A 290 -25.48 0.00 -0.04
C SER A 290 -25.25 -1.51 0.08
N GLU A 291 -26.25 -2.23 0.58
CA GLU A 291 -26.24 -3.69 0.68
C GLU A 291 -25.86 -4.34 -0.67
N LYS A 292 -26.54 -3.91 -1.75
CA LYS A 292 -26.27 -4.37 -3.11
C LYS A 292 -24.82 -4.14 -3.53
N ARG A 293 -24.24 -3.00 -3.17
CA ARG A 293 -22.87 -2.63 -3.52
C ARG A 293 -21.85 -3.50 -2.81
N LEU A 294 -22.08 -3.82 -1.53
CA LEU A 294 -21.22 -4.74 -0.77
C LEU A 294 -21.29 -6.17 -1.32
N LEU A 295 -22.49 -6.65 -1.67
CA LEU A 295 -22.64 -7.96 -2.33
C LEU A 295 -21.89 -8.02 -3.66
N GLU A 296 -21.86 -6.93 -4.42
CA GLU A 296 -21.09 -6.84 -5.66
C GLU A 296 -19.60 -6.82 -5.38
N LEU A 297 -19.13 -5.97 -4.46
CA LEU A 297 -17.70 -5.77 -4.17
C LEU A 297 -17.00 -7.03 -3.66
N PHE A 298 -17.71 -7.85 -2.88
CA PHE A 298 -17.22 -9.11 -2.32
C PHE A 298 -17.70 -10.35 -3.10
N GLU A 299 -18.33 -10.16 -4.25
CA GLU A 299 -18.84 -11.23 -5.13
C GLU A 299 -19.75 -12.27 -4.42
N LEU A 300 -20.51 -11.82 -3.43
CA LEU A 300 -21.30 -12.67 -2.53
C LEU A 300 -22.55 -13.29 -3.16
N LYS A 301 -22.92 -12.85 -4.37
CA LYS A 301 -24.09 -13.38 -5.10
C LYS A 301 -23.83 -14.76 -5.73
N GLN A 302 -22.59 -15.22 -5.77
CA GLN A 302 -22.26 -16.56 -6.27
C GLN A 302 -22.68 -17.64 -5.25
N THR A 303 -22.96 -18.87 -5.72
CA THR A 303 -23.44 -19.99 -4.88
C THR A 303 -22.54 -20.29 -3.67
N ASP A 304 -21.23 -20.02 -3.78
CA ASP A 304 -20.23 -20.17 -2.72
C ASP A 304 -19.62 -18.84 -2.26
N GLY A 305 -20.29 -17.71 -2.52
CA GLY A 305 -19.75 -16.37 -2.29
C GLY A 305 -19.28 -16.15 -0.85
N PHE A 306 -20.11 -16.50 0.13
CA PHE A 306 -19.76 -16.38 1.55
C PHE A 306 -18.68 -17.39 1.98
N SER A 307 -18.65 -18.59 1.38
CA SER A 307 -17.65 -19.63 1.67
C SER A 307 -16.23 -19.21 1.29
N ARG A 308 -16.08 -18.31 0.31
CA ARG A 308 -14.78 -17.81 -0.16
C ARG A 308 -14.18 -16.70 0.71
N LEU A 309 -14.97 -16.11 1.59
CA LEU A 309 -14.48 -15.02 2.43
C LEU A 309 -13.40 -15.52 3.38
N ASN A 310 -12.28 -14.84 3.47
CA ASN A 310 -11.29 -15.14 4.50
C ASN A 310 -11.58 -14.40 5.82
N TYR A 311 -10.85 -14.77 6.87
CA TYR A 311 -10.94 -14.14 8.20
C TYR A 311 -10.96 -12.61 8.15
N PHE A 312 -10.02 -11.97 7.43
CA PHE A 312 -9.92 -10.50 7.40
C PHE A 312 -11.15 -9.85 6.77
N GLN A 313 -11.70 -10.45 5.72
CA GLN A 313 -12.91 -9.96 5.07
C GLN A 313 -14.13 -10.10 5.99
N ILE A 314 -14.29 -11.26 6.66
CA ILE A 314 -15.39 -11.51 7.60
C ILE A 314 -15.36 -10.50 8.75
N ILE A 315 -14.21 -10.35 9.42
CA ILE A 315 -14.07 -9.45 10.56
C ILE A 315 -14.27 -7.98 10.15
N THR A 316 -13.72 -7.57 9.00
CA THR A 316 -13.91 -6.20 8.50
C THR A 316 -15.37 -5.91 8.18
N LEU A 317 -16.08 -6.86 7.56
CA LEU A 317 -17.51 -6.72 7.26
C LEU A 317 -18.35 -6.62 8.55
N LEU A 318 -18.09 -7.48 9.54
CA LEU A 318 -18.75 -7.40 10.85
C LEU A 318 -18.49 -6.05 11.53
N TYR A 319 -17.26 -5.55 11.46
CA TYR A 319 -16.90 -4.23 11.97
C TYR A 319 -17.60 -3.09 11.21
N TYR A 320 -17.77 -3.24 9.90
CA TYR A 320 -18.45 -2.24 9.07
C TYR A 320 -19.96 -2.21 9.30
N PHE A 321 -20.59 -3.38 9.48
CA PHE A 321 -22.04 -3.50 9.66
C PHE A 321 -22.54 -3.00 11.01
N GLU A 322 -21.78 -3.25 12.08
CA GLU A 322 -22.21 -2.98 13.46
C GLU A 322 -23.64 -3.51 13.73
N ASN A 323 -24.50 -2.66 14.32
CA ASN A 323 -25.93 -2.89 14.50
C ASN A 323 -26.78 -1.99 13.59
N ILE A 324 -26.31 -1.76 12.35
CA ILE A 324 -27.03 -0.94 11.37
C ILE A 324 -28.06 -1.80 10.65
N ASP A 325 -29.34 -1.39 10.71
CA ASP A 325 -30.46 -2.19 10.20
C ASP A 325 -30.37 -2.54 8.72
N LEU A 326 -29.76 -1.66 7.91
CA LEU A 326 -29.52 -1.86 6.48
C LEU A 326 -28.78 -3.18 6.17
N TYR A 327 -27.97 -3.68 7.09
CA TYR A 327 -27.11 -4.85 6.85
C TYR A 327 -27.57 -6.11 7.57
N ASN A 328 -28.70 -6.09 8.28
CA ASN A 328 -29.18 -7.24 9.06
C ASN A 328 -29.29 -8.53 8.22
N GLY A 329 -29.71 -8.41 6.96
CA GLY A 329 -29.80 -9.54 6.01
C GLY A 329 -28.44 -10.16 5.69
N ILE A 330 -27.47 -9.38 5.18
CA ILE A 330 -26.12 -9.88 4.89
C ILE A 330 -25.44 -10.39 6.16
N LYS A 331 -25.59 -9.68 7.28
CA LYS A 331 -24.97 -10.05 8.56
C LYS A 331 -25.45 -11.42 9.03
N ALA A 332 -26.75 -11.71 8.96
CA ALA A 332 -27.29 -13.03 9.29
C ALA A 332 -26.70 -14.14 8.40
N ASN A 333 -26.55 -13.89 7.10
CA ASN A 333 -25.91 -14.83 6.17
C ASN A 333 -24.44 -15.07 6.52
N LEU A 334 -23.72 -14.00 6.88
CA LEU A 334 -22.32 -14.07 7.31
C LEU A 334 -22.15 -14.88 8.60
N GLU A 335 -23.01 -14.64 9.61
CA GLU A 335 -23.02 -15.41 10.85
C GLU A 335 -23.31 -16.90 10.61
N ASN A 336 -24.29 -17.21 9.75
CA ASN A 336 -24.62 -18.59 9.38
C ASN A 336 -23.46 -19.29 8.68
N GLU A 337 -22.74 -18.59 7.80
CA GLU A 337 -21.56 -19.13 7.13
C GLU A 337 -20.43 -19.43 8.14
N VAL A 338 -20.16 -18.53 9.08
CA VAL A 338 -19.16 -18.81 10.14
C VAL A 338 -19.57 -20.05 10.94
N VAL A 339 -20.83 -20.15 11.37
CA VAL A 339 -21.36 -21.32 12.08
C VAL A 339 -21.16 -22.61 11.26
N LYS A 340 -21.44 -22.54 9.94
CA LYS A 340 -21.28 -23.68 9.02
C LYS A 340 -19.82 -24.14 8.94
N ARG A 341 -18.85 -23.22 8.87
CA ARG A 341 -17.41 -23.57 8.84
C ARG A 341 -16.98 -24.39 10.05
N TYR A 342 -17.40 -24.00 11.25
CA TYR A 342 -17.09 -24.77 12.47
C TYR A 342 -17.87 -26.09 12.54
N SER A 343 -19.02 -26.20 11.90
CA SER A 343 -19.80 -27.45 11.90
C SER A 343 -19.18 -28.55 11.01
N VAL A 344 -18.44 -28.14 9.97
CA VAL A 344 -17.80 -29.05 9.01
C VAL A 344 -16.37 -29.41 9.44
N GLU A 345 -15.63 -28.46 10.04
CA GLU A 345 -14.25 -28.67 10.44
C GLU A 345 -14.15 -29.48 11.74
N LEU A 346 -13.50 -30.65 11.70
CA LEU A 346 -13.42 -31.56 12.84
C LEU A 346 -12.48 -31.06 13.94
N ASP A 347 -11.39 -30.37 13.55
CA ASP A 347 -10.37 -29.85 14.45
C ASP A 347 -9.95 -28.40 14.06
N PRO A 348 -10.82 -27.42 14.33
CA PRO A 348 -10.63 -26.05 13.86
C PRO A 348 -9.39 -25.37 14.46
N PHE A 349 -8.98 -25.72 15.67
CA PHE A 349 -7.89 -25.03 16.38
C PHE A 349 -6.49 -25.43 15.91
N THR A 350 -6.36 -26.42 15.02
CA THR A 350 -5.09 -26.70 14.31
C THR A 350 -4.79 -25.66 13.24
N LYS A 351 -5.80 -24.92 12.77
CA LYS A 351 -5.68 -23.89 11.75
C LYS A 351 -5.64 -22.51 12.40
N SER A 352 -4.64 -21.72 12.04
CA SER A 352 -4.47 -20.36 12.56
C SER A 352 -5.68 -19.47 12.25
N GLU A 353 -6.16 -19.49 11.00
CA GLU A 353 -7.31 -18.69 10.56
C GLU A 353 -8.57 -18.95 11.40
N PHE A 354 -8.89 -20.21 11.68
CA PHE A 354 -10.03 -20.58 12.52
C PHE A 354 -9.81 -20.15 13.97
N THR A 355 -8.59 -20.27 14.50
CA THR A 355 -8.30 -19.79 15.86
C THR A 355 -8.52 -18.28 15.98
N LEU A 356 -8.03 -17.49 15.02
CA LEU A 356 -8.24 -16.04 14.96
C LEU A 356 -9.73 -15.70 14.84
N LEU A 357 -10.42 -16.35 13.90
CA LEU A 357 -11.85 -16.14 13.64
C LEU A 357 -12.69 -16.48 14.87
N PHE A 358 -12.37 -17.55 15.58
CA PHE A 358 -13.10 -18.00 16.76
C PHE A 358 -13.10 -16.92 17.84
N PHE A 359 -11.91 -16.48 18.28
CA PHE A 359 -11.80 -15.52 19.37
C PHE A 359 -12.41 -14.16 19.00
N ASP A 360 -12.15 -13.65 17.80
CA ASP A 360 -12.69 -12.36 17.41
C ASP A 360 -14.20 -12.41 17.16
N PHE A 361 -14.75 -13.51 16.62
CA PHE A 361 -16.20 -13.67 16.42
C PHE A 361 -16.95 -13.77 17.74
N ILE A 362 -16.41 -14.50 18.73
CA ILE A 362 -17.00 -14.59 20.07
C ILE A 362 -16.91 -13.24 20.80
N CYS A 363 -15.79 -12.53 20.68
CA CYS A 363 -15.62 -11.19 21.25
C CYS A 363 -16.41 -10.09 20.53
N CYS A 364 -16.88 -10.32 19.30
CA CYS A 364 -17.59 -9.31 18.53
C CYS A 364 -18.90 -8.89 19.22
N PRO A 365 -19.11 -7.61 19.55
CA PRO A 365 -20.33 -7.12 20.20
C PRO A 365 -21.53 -7.11 19.26
N PHE A 366 -21.28 -7.18 17.95
CA PHE A 366 -22.32 -7.10 16.93
C PHE A 366 -22.93 -8.47 16.62
N VAL A 367 -22.29 -9.58 16.97
CA VAL A 367 -22.80 -10.93 16.67
C VAL A 367 -23.81 -11.38 17.72
N GLY A 368 -24.91 -12.00 17.28
CA GLY A 368 -25.95 -12.53 18.16
C GLY A 368 -25.47 -13.67 19.07
N ILE A 369 -25.98 -13.74 20.29
CA ILE A 369 -25.58 -14.77 21.28
C ILE A 369 -25.85 -16.20 20.79
N GLU A 370 -26.93 -16.41 20.04
CA GLU A 370 -27.28 -17.71 19.46
C GLU A 370 -26.20 -18.23 18.50
N SER A 371 -25.67 -17.36 17.63
CA SER A 371 -24.59 -17.70 16.70
C SER A 371 -23.30 -18.04 17.46
N LYS A 372 -22.99 -17.28 18.52
CA LYS A 372 -21.84 -17.56 19.40
C LYS A 372 -21.96 -18.92 20.08
N ARG A 373 -23.13 -19.24 20.64
CA ARG A 373 -23.40 -20.56 21.26
C ARG A 373 -23.20 -21.71 20.27
N LYS A 374 -23.67 -21.56 19.03
CA LYS A 374 -23.48 -22.57 17.97
C LYS A 374 -22.00 -22.77 17.65
N VAL A 375 -21.23 -21.70 17.48
CA VAL A 375 -19.78 -21.78 17.22
C VAL A 375 -19.05 -22.45 18.40
N MET A 376 -19.36 -22.09 19.64
CA MET A 376 -18.77 -22.70 20.85
C MET A 376 -18.98 -24.22 20.93
N ARG A 377 -20.15 -24.70 20.50
CA ARG A 377 -20.50 -26.13 20.47
C ARG A 377 -19.81 -26.85 19.32
N HIS A 378 -19.88 -26.31 18.11
CA HIS A 378 -19.29 -26.94 16.92
C HIS A 378 -17.76 -26.97 16.98
N SER A 379 -17.13 -25.96 17.58
CA SER A 379 -15.66 -25.95 17.76
C SER A 379 -15.15 -26.91 18.82
N LYS A 380 -16.03 -27.58 19.58
CA LYS A 380 -15.70 -28.43 20.74
C LYS A 380 -14.97 -27.70 21.89
N TYR A 381 -14.94 -26.36 21.88
CA TYR A 381 -14.37 -25.55 22.96
C TYR A 381 -15.25 -25.63 24.24
N ALA A 382 -16.56 -25.76 24.07
CA ALA A 382 -17.49 -26.16 25.13
C ALA A 382 -18.04 -27.57 24.84
N VAL A 383 -18.23 -28.37 25.90
CA VAL A 383 -18.82 -29.71 25.77
C VAL A 383 -20.23 -29.56 25.21
N THR A 384 -20.56 -30.33 24.17
CA THR A 384 -21.79 -30.19 23.36
C THR A 384 -23.07 -30.28 24.20
N ASN A 385 -23.04 -31.03 25.30
CA ASN A 385 -24.15 -31.22 26.24
C ASN A 385 -24.19 -30.21 27.39
N SER A 386 -23.36 -29.17 27.37
CA SER A 386 -23.39 -28.12 28.40
C SER A 386 -24.68 -27.29 28.30
N SER A 387 -25.24 -26.90 29.45
CA SER A 387 -26.36 -25.96 29.50
C SER A 387 -26.00 -24.64 28.81
N ASN A 388 -27.02 -23.94 28.27
CA ASN A 388 -26.81 -22.62 27.64
C ASN A 388 -26.11 -21.66 28.60
N GLU A 389 -26.46 -21.68 29.89
CA GLU A 389 -25.85 -20.84 30.94
C GLU A 389 -24.34 -21.06 31.09
N LEU A 390 -23.88 -22.31 31.07
CA LEU A 390 -22.44 -22.62 31.16
C LEU A 390 -21.68 -22.13 29.91
N ILE A 391 -22.31 -22.20 28.74
CA ILE A 391 -21.72 -21.71 27.49
C ILE A 391 -21.67 -20.18 27.50
N ASP A 392 -22.73 -19.52 27.97
CA ASP A 392 -22.78 -18.06 28.10
C ASP A 392 -21.71 -17.56 29.06
N ASN A 393 -21.50 -18.23 30.20
CA ASN A 393 -20.43 -17.88 31.14
C ASN A 393 -19.04 -17.94 30.48
N LYS A 394 -18.76 -18.98 29.67
CA LYS A 394 -17.52 -19.07 28.90
C LYS A 394 -17.40 -18.00 27.81
N ILE A 395 -18.51 -17.66 27.15
CA ILE A 395 -18.55 -16.55 26.18
C ILE A 395 -18.20 -15.23 26.89
N HIS A 396 -18.81 -14.98 28.06
CA HIS A 396 -18.53 -13.79 28.87
C HIS A 396 -17.06 -13.74 29.32
N GLU A 397 -16.49 -14.86 29.77
CA GLU A 397 -15.07 -14.95 30.13
C GLU A 397 -14.14 -14.55 28.96
N ILE A 398 -14.44 -15.02 27.76
CA ILE A 398 -13.68 -14.66 26.55
C ILE A 398 -13.89 -13.18 26.20
N MET A 399 -15.12 -12.69 26.30
CA MET A 399 -15.49 -11.29 26.04
C MET A 399 -14.85 -10.32 27.04
N ASP A 400 -14.67 -10.72 28.29
CA ASP A 400 -14.06 -9.91 29.35
C ASP A 400 -12.61 -9.53 29.06
N LYS A 401 -11.91 -10.30 28.21
CA LYS A 401 -10.58 -9.93 27.71
C LYS A 401 -10.60 -8.69 26.81
N LYS A 402 -11.78 -8.28 26.32
CA LYS A 402 -12.07 -7.12 25.45
C LYS A 402 -11.38 -7.10 24.09
N ARG A 403 -10.13 -7.54 23.99
CA ARG A 403 -9.30 -7.52 22.78
C ARG A 403 -8.57 -8.84 22.62
N TRP A 404 -8.67 -9.40 21.42
CA TRP A 404 -7.82 -10.49 20.96
C TRP A 404 -6.99 -9.98 19.79
N PHE A 405 -7.38 -10.31 18.56
CA PHE A 405 -6.65 -9.90 17.36
C PHE A 405 -7.32 -8.69 16.69
N MET A 406 -8.63 -8.53 16.87
CA MET A 406 -9.39 -7.33 16.50
C MET A 406 -9.75 -6.49 17.73
N ASP A 407 -9.70 -5.16 17.57
CA ASP A 407 -10.24 -4.21 18.55
C ASP A 407 -11.62 -3.74 18.07
N TRP A 408 -12.67 -4.16 18.77
CA TRP A 408 -14.06 -3.88 18.42
C TRP A 408 -14.55 -2.51 18.89
N ASP A 409 -13.70 -1.72 19.56
CA ASP A 409 -14.06 -0.38 19.99
C ASP A 409 -14.20 0.56 18.77
N VAL A 410 -15.43 1.02 18.54
CA VAL A 410 -15.78 1.90 17.41
C VAL A 410 -15.28 3.34 17.65
N ASN A 411 -15.07 3.73 18.91
CA ASN A 411 -14.66 5.08 19.28
C ASN A 411 -13.14 5.27 19.24
N ILE A 412 -12.40 4.26 18.77
CA ILE A 412 -10.96 4.38 18.63
C ILE A 412 -10.64 5.55 17.69
N ASP A 413 -9.71 6.39 18.13
CA ASP A 413 -9.12 7.39 17.25
C ASP A 413 -8.31 6.68 16.16
N LEU A 414 -8.96 6.40 15.02
CA LEU A 414 -8.33 5.79 13.86
C LEU A 414 -7.14 6.64 13.38
N GLU A 415 -7.15 7.97 13.54
CA GLU A 415 -5.96 8.79 13.25
C GLU A 415 -4.78 8.38 14.15
N ARG A 416 -5.02 8.12 15.44
CA ARG A 416 -3.99 7.68 16.39
C ARG A 416 -3.49 6.27 16.09
N VAL A 417 -4.38 5.34 15.75
CA VAL A 417 -4.00 3.96 15.37
C VAL A 417 -3.19 3.96 14.08
N LEU A 418 -3.67 4.69 13.07
CA LEU A 418 -2.96 4.81 11.81
C LEU A 418 -1.61 5.52 11.99
N LYS A 419 -1.45 6.47 12.93
CA LYS A 419 -0.13 7.04 13.24
C LYS A 419 0.82 6.06 13.91
N LYS A 420 0.34 5.26 14.88
CA LYS A 420 1.18 4.27 15.57
C LYS A 420 1.81 3.27 14.60
N LYS A 421 1.03 2.79 13.62
CA LYS A 421 1.53 1.85 12.60
C LYS A 421 2.55 2.50 11.65
N GLU A 422 2.42 3.80 11.37
CA GLU A 422 3.43 4.54 10.60
C GLU A 422 4.77 4.65 11.35
N TRP A 423 4.74 4.79 12.68
CA TRP A 423 5.95 4.84 13.52
C TRP A 423 6.59 3.47 13.81
N GLY A 424 5.82 2.39 13.70
CA GLY A 424 6.33 1.02 13.89
C GLY A 424 7.10 0.47 12.69
N SER A 425 7.04 1.12 11.52
CA SER A 425 7.66 0.63 10.27
C SER A 425 9.17 0.94 10.16
N SER A 426 9.92 0.85 11.25
CA SER A 426 11.37 1.15 11.28
C SER A 426 12.25 -0.03 11.70
N TYR A 427 11.76 -1.26 11.58
CA TYR A 427 12.57 -2.47 11.73
C TYR A 427 12.35 -3.42 10.56
#